data_AF-A0A958A7C1-F1
#
_entry.id   AF-A0A958A7C1-F1
#
_cell.length_a   1.000
_cell.length_b   1.000
_cell.length_c   1.000
_cell.angle_alpha   90.00
_cell.angle_beta   90.00
_cell.angle_gamma   90.00
#
_symmetry.space_group_name_H-M   'P 1'
#
loop_
_entity.id
_entity.type
_entity.pdbx_description
1 polymer ?
#
loop_
_entity_poly.entity_id
_entity_poly.type
_entity_poly.pdbx_seq_one_letter_code
_entity_poly.pdbx_strand_id
1 'polypeptide(L)'
;MNQNTVLPKKLHFPSPFKHQHPPVQDVNQLYEEQLTVGQRAADGVANAMGSWTFIVIQSVILLFWIILNLAAWVQHWDPYPFILMNLVLSTQAAYAAPIIMMSQNRQAAKDRLDAHQDFVINQKAEEEIRVIMDHLEAQDQAIIQIHQLLLALQPHQPAETVDQEPNS
;
A
#
# COMPACT_ATOMS: atom_id res chain seq x y z
N MET A 1 43.81 34.55 -43.12
CA MET A 1 42.50 33.89 -42.92
C MET A 1 42.61 33.02 -41.67
N ASN A 2 41.98 33.39 -40.56
CA ASN A 2 42.07 32.67 -39.29
C ASN A 2 40.75 31.93 -39.05
N GLN A 3 40.76 30.59 -39.06
CA GLN A 3 39.58 29.76 -38.85
C GLN A 3 39.56 29.24 -37.41
N ASN A 4 39.17 30.08 -36.45
CA ASN A 4 38.81 29.65 -35.11
C ASN A 4 37.34 29.22 -35.09
N THR A 5 37.07 28.03 -35.63
CA THR A 5 35.77 27.37 -35.51
C THR A 5 35.65 26.81 -34.10
N VAL A 6 35.14 27.61 -33.18
CA VAL A 6 34.75 27.17 -31.83
C VAL A 6 33.60 26.16 -32.01
N LEU A 7 33.88 24.87 -31.82
CA LEU A 7 32.84 23.85 -31.88
C LEU A 7 31.81 24.12 -30.77
N PRO A 8 30.49 24.03 -31.05
CA PRO A 8 29.49 24.14 -30.00
C PRO A 8 29.69 23.00 -29.00
N LYS A 9 29.89 23.35 -27.73
CA LYS A 9 29.98 22.41 -26.60
C LYS A 9 28.72 21.55 -26.62
N LYS A 10 28.85 20.27 -26.99
CA LYS A 10 27.70 19.34 -27.07
C LYS A 10 26.98 19.33 -25.72
N LEU A 11 25.69 19.65 -25.71
CA LEU A 11 24.85 19.53 -24.52
C LEU A 11 24.86 18.07 -24.08
N HIS A 12 25.44 17.80 -22.93
CA HIS A 12 25.43 16.48 -22.31
C HIS A 12 24.22 16.41 -21.39
N PHE A 13 23.17 15.70 -21.81
CA PHE A 13 22.05 15.39 -20.93
C PHE A 13 22.48 14.31 -19.92
N PRO A 14 22.20 14.47 -18.62
CA PRO A 14 22.43 13.41 -17.65
C PRO A 14 21.59 12.18 -18.00
N SER A 15 22.16 11.00 -17.79
CA SER A 15 21.48 9.71 -18.02
C SER A 15 20.13 9.67 -17.28
N PRO A 16 19.06 9.11 -17.87
CA PRO A 16 17.79 8.95 -17.16
C PRO A 16 18.02 8.16 -15.87
N PHE A 17 17.46 8.64 -14.75
CA PHE A 17 17.50 7.94 -13.47
C PHE A 17 16.91 6.53 -13.62
N LYS A 18 17.78 5.51 -13.60
CA LYS A 18 17.35 4.11 -13.57
C LYS A 18 16.85 3.80 -12.17
N HIS A 19 15.55 3.59 -12.05
CA HIS A 19 14.91 3.15 -10.82
C HIS A 19 15.43 1.74 -10.48
N GLN A 20 16.30 1.63 -9.48
CA GLN A 20 16.73 0.37 -8.88
C GLN A 20 16.07 0.25 -7.52
N HIS A 21 14.83 -0.23 -7.51
CA HIS A 21 14.22 -0.71 -6.29
C HIS A 21 14.44 -2.23 -6.26
N PRO A 22 14.79 -2.82 -5.09
CA PRO A 22 14.68 -4.26 -4.91
C PRO A 22 13.28 -4.70 -5.34
N PRO A 23 13.11 -5.92 -5.90
CA PRO A 23 11.78 -6.44 -6.18
C PRO A 23 10.93 -6.34 -4.92
N VAL A 24 9.65 -5.93 -5.08
CA VAL A 24 8.70 -5.80 -3.98
C VAL A 24 8.67 -7.14 -3.24
N GLN A 25 9.35 -7.20 -2.11
CA GLN A 25 9.41 -8.40 -1.30
C GLN A 25 8.13 -8.40 -0.47
N ASP A 26 7.26 -9.35 -0.75
CA ASP A 26 6.00 -9.50 -0.05
C ASP A 26 6.30 -9.99 1.38
N VAL A 27 6.38 -9.06 2.32
CA VAL A 27 6.65 -9.34 3.74
C VAL A 27 5.63 -10.31 4.35
N ASN A 28 4.44 -10.43 3.75
CA ASN A 28 3.45 -11.41 4.16
C ASN A 28 3.92 -12.84 3.89
N GLN A 29 4.66 -13.10 2.81
CA GLN A 29 5.13 -14.45 2.45
C GLN A 29 6.16 -14.98 3.45
N LEU A 30 7.06 -14.11 3.93
CA LEU A 30 8.04 -14.45 4.96
C LEU A 30 7.39 -14.75 6.32
N TYR A 31 6.25 -14.11 6.60
CA TYR A 31 5.49 -14.36 7.83
C TYR A 31 4.68 -15.65 7.75
N GLU A 32 4.14 -15.99 6.57
CA GLU A 32 3.41 -17.25 6.35
C GLU A 32 4.31 -18.49 6.39
N GLU A 33 5.56 -18.38 5.95
CA GLU A 33 6.52 -19.48 5.94
C GLU A 33 6.91 -19.98 7.35
N GLN A 34 6.69 -19.15 8.38
CA GLN A 34 6.96 -19.49 9.78
C GLN A 34 5.73 -20.00 10.56
N LEU A 35 4.56 -20.11 9.94
CA LEU A 35 3.36 -20.55 10.64
C LEU A 35 3.38 -22.05 10.92
N THR A 36 3.22 -22.40 12.20
CA THR A 36 3.02 -23.79 12.61
C THR A 36 1.70 -24.33 12.07
N VAL A 37 1.60 -25.65 11.89
CA VAL A 37 0.38 -26.32 11.39
C VAL A 37 -0.85 -25.97 12.24
N GLY A 38 -0.67 -25.84 13.57
CA GLY A 38 -1.74 -25.45 14.49
C GLY A 38 -2.21 -24.01 14.28
N GLN A 39 -1.29 -23.08 13.99
CA GLN A 39 -1.65 -21.68 13.69
C GLN A 39 -2.40 -21.57 12.36
N ARG A 40 -1.99 -22.32 11.33
CA ARG A 40 -2.70 -22.37 10.05
C ARG A 40 -4.11 -22.93 10.20
N ALA A 41 -4.28 -23.97 11.02
CA ALA A 41 -5.60 -24.53 11.32
C ALA A 41 -6.47 -23.51 12.08
N ALA A 42 -5.91 -22.82 13.07
CA ALA A 42 -6.61 -21.78 13.83
C ALA A 42 -7.04 -20.60 12.94
N ASP A 43 -6.19 -20.13 12.03
CA ASP A 43 -6.54 -19.13 11.01
C ASP A 43 -7.70 -19.61 10.13
N GLY A 44 -7.62 -20.84 9.64
CA GLY A 44 -8.68 -21.43 8.82
C GLY A 44 -10.02 -21.50 9.55
N VAL A 45 -10.00 -21.91 10.83
CA VAL A 45 -11.20 -21.97 11.68
C VAL A 45 -11.75 -20.58 11.99
N ALA A 46 -10.90 -19.61 12.29
CA ALA A 46 -11.32 -18.23 12.55
C ALA A 46 -11.95 -17.59 11.30
N ASN A 47 -11.33 -17.77 10.13
CA ASN A 47 -11.87 -17.31 8.85
C ASN A 47 -13.21 -18.00 8.53
N ALA A 48 -13.33 -19.30 8.82
CA ALA A 48 -14.59 -20.02 8.65
C ALA A 48 -15.69 -19.51 9.60
N MET A 49 -15.38 -19.27 10.88
CA MET A 49 -16.34 -18.71 11.85
C MET A 49 -16.80 -17.29 11.50
N GLY A 50 -15.96 -16.50 10.82
CA GLY A 50 -16.30 -15.16 10.35
C GLY A 50 -17.15 -15.12 9.06
N SER A 51 -17.38 -16.27 8.40
CA SER A 51 -18.11 -16.32 7.13
C SER A 51 -19.62 -16.39 7.32
N TRP A 52 -20.37 -15.70 6.45
CA TRP A 52 -21.82 -15.81 6.34
C TRP A 52 -22.31 -17.26 6.10
N THR A 53 -21.51 -18.06 5.40
CA THR A 53 -21.83 -19.47 5.13
C THR A 53 -21.87 -20.32 6.40
N PHE A 54 -21.00 -20.03 7.38
CA PHE A 54 -20.95 -20.75 8.64
C PHE A 54 -22.21 -20.50 9.49
N ILE A 55 -22.67 -19.24 9.55
CA ILE A 55 -23.89 -18.86 10.27
C ILE A 55 -25.10 -19.60 9.72
N VAL A 56 -25.22 -19.71 8.39
CA VAL A 56 -26.33 -20.41 7.73
C VAL A 56 -26.28 -21.90 8.03
N ILE A 57 -25.12 -22.55 7.89
CA ILE A 57 -24.96 -23.99 8.17
C ILE A 57 -25.29 -24.28 9.64
N GLN A 58 -24.73 -23.50 10.58
CA GLN A 58 -24.99 -23.66 12.01
C GLN A 58 -26.48 -23.51 12.33
N SER A 59 -27.15 -22.54 11.72
CA SER A 59 -28.59 -22.32 11.91
C SER A 59 -29.44 -23.48 11.38
N VAL A 60 -29.08 -24.05 10.23
CA VAL A 60 -29.76 -25.23 9.65
C VAL A 60 -29.57 -26.46 10.54
N ILE A 61 -28.35 -26.69 11.06
CA ILE A 61 -28.08 -27.81 11.97
C ILE A 61 -28.93 -27.69 13.24
N LEU A 62 -29.00 -26.49 13.84
CA LEU A 62 -29.83 -26.24 15.01
C LEU A 62 -31.32 -26.47 14.72
N LEU A 63 -31.82 -25.94 13.61
CA LEU A 63 -33.21 -26.13 13.20
C LEU A 63 -33.53 -27.60 12.96
N PHE A 64 -32.64 -28.33 12.28
CA PHE A 64 -32.77 -29.76 12.02
C PHE A 64 -32.79 -30.57 13.33
N TRP A 65 -31.93 -30.22 14.30
CA TRP A 65 -31.88 -30.87 15.60
C TRP A 65 -33.18 -30.65 16.39
N ILE A 66 -33.71 -29.42 16.38
CA ILE A 66 -35.00 -29.09 17.01
C ILE A 66 -36.13 -29.91 16.38
N ILE A 67 -36.18 -29.98 15.05
CA ILE A 67 -37.22 -30.75 14.32
C ILE A 67 -37.13 -32.24 14.62
N LEU A 68 -35.92 -32.83 14.61
CA LEU A 68 -35.71 -34.23 14.96
C LEU A 68 -36.15 -34.52 16.41
N ASN A 69 -35.81 -33.64 17.34
CA ASN A 69 -36.16 -33.81 18.75
C ASN A 69 -37.67 -33.68 18.98
N LEU A 70 -38.33 -32.74 18.31
CA LEU A 70 -39.80 -32.57 18.36
C LEU A 70 -40.55 -33.73 17.69
N ALA A 71 -39.99 -34.32 16.62
CA ALA A 71 -40.55 -35.48 15.94
C ALA A 71 -40.28 -36.82 16.67
N ALA A 72 -39.27 -36.89 17.52
CA ALA A 72 -38.93 -38.05 18.33
C ALA A 72 -39.86 -38.22 19.54
N TRP A 73 -41.15 -38.48 19.28
CA TRP A 73 -42.23 -38.62 20.27
C TRP A 73 -42.02 -39.76 21.30
N VAL A 74 -41.08 -40.69 21.10
CA VAL A 74 -41.07 -41.97 21.84
C VAL A 74 -39.89 -42.17 22.81
N GLN A 75 -38.83 -41.36 22.75
CA GLN A 75 -37.62 -41.60 23.57
C GLN A 75 -37.10 -40.41 24.40
N HIS A 76 -37.72 -39.22 24.32
CA HIS A 76 -37.40 -38.04 25.16
C HIS A 76 -35.89 -37.86 25.42
N TRP A 77 -35.08 -38.01 24.38
CA TRP A 77 -33.62 -38.11 24.53
C TRP A 77 -32.98 -36.78 24.98
N ASP A 78 -33.68 -35.65 24.77
CA ASP A 78 -33.32 -34.34 25.33
C ASP A 78 -34.60 -33.51 25.60
N PRO A 79 -35.23 -33.62 26.78
CA PRO A 79 -36.43 -32.87 27.15
C PRO A 79 -36.18 -31.36 27.18
N TYR A 80 -37.23 -30.57 26.97
CA TYR A 80 -37.17 -29.10 27.11
C TYR A 80 -36.64 -28.73 28.52
N PRO A 81 -35.54 -27.95 28.68
CA PRO A 81 -34.93 -27.02 27.74
C PRO A 81 -33.55 -27.50 27.18
N PHE A 82 -33.54 -28.54 26.33
CA PHE A 82 -32.38 -28.98 25.51
C PHE A 82 -31.00 -28.85 26.21
N ILE A 83 -30.79 -29.60 27.29
CA ILE A 83 -29.63 -29.43 28.19
C ILE A 83 -28.32 -29.79 27.48
N LEU A 84 -28.35 -30.80 26.61
CA LEU A 84 -27.17 -31.28 25.89
C LEU A 84 -26.75 -30.27 24.81
N MET A 85 -27.72 -29.70 24.08
CA MET A 85 -27.44 -28.67 23.07
C MET A 85 -26.84 -27.42 23.71
N ASN A 86 -27.40 -26.98 24.85
CA ASN A 86 -26.86 -25.84 25.59
C ASN A 86 -25.42 -26.08 26.07
N LEU A 87 -25.12 -27.29 26.54
CA LEU A 87 -23.76 -27.66 26.97
C LEU A 87 -22.76 -27.63 25.81
N VAL A 88 -23.14 -28.20 24.67
CA VAL A 88 -22.30 -28.24 23.46
C VAL A 88 -22.06 -26.83 22.93
N LEU A 89 -23.10 -26.00 22.82
CA LEU A 89 -22.96 -24.62 22.35
C LEU A 89 -22.11 -23.76 23.29
N SER A 90 -22.27 -23.93 24.61
CA SER A 90 -21.46 -23.21 25.60
C SER A 90 -19.98 -23.59 25.49
N THR A 91 -19.70 -24.89 25.30
CA THR A 91 -18.34 -25.39 25.12
C THR A 91 -17.76 -24.93 23.77
N GLN A 92 -18.54 -24.97 22.70
CA GLN A 92 -18.16 -24.47 21.38
C GLN A 92 -17.76 -22.99 21.45
N ALA A 93 -18.56 -22.15 22.11
CA ALA A 93 -18.24 -20.73 22.30
C ALA A 93 -16.97 -20.53 23.15
N ALA A 94 -16.80 -21.31 24.21
CA ALA A 94 -15.61 -21.25 25.06
C ALA A 94 -14.31 -21.59 24.31
N TYR A 95 -14.35 -22.54 23.37
CA TYR A 95 -13.20 -22.85 22.49
C TYR A 95 -13.03 -21.87 21.33
N ALA A 96 -14.13 -21.30 20.82
CA ALA A 96 -14.09 -20.32 19.74
C ALA A 96 -13.37 -19.03 20.17
N ALA A 97 -13.69 -18.49 21.35
CA ALA A 97 -13.13 -17.23 21.84
C ALA A 97 -11.59 -17.15 21.81
N PRO A 98 -10.81 -18.10 22.37
CA PRO A 98 -9.35 -18.04 22.32
C PRO A 98 -8.79 -18.24 20.91
N ILE A 99 -9.41 -19.08 20.07
CA ILE A 99 -8.99 -19.27 18.67
C ILE A 99 -9.14 -17.97 17.89
N ILE A 100 -10.30 -17.32 18.03
CA ILE A 100 -10.59 -16.02 17.42
C ILE A 100 -9.59 -14.98 17.94
N MET A 101 -9.35 -14.92 19.25
CA MET A 101 -8.41 -13.97 19.85
C MET A 101 -6.97 -14.19 19.35
N MET A 102 -6.53 -15.44 19.20
CA MET A 102 -5.21 -15.76 18.64
C MET A 102 -5.10 -15.36 17.17
N SER A 103 -6.16 -15.57 16.39
CA SER A 103 -6.22 -15.15 14.98
C SER A 103 -6.22 -13.62 14.85
N GLN A 104 -6.96 -12.92 15.70
CA GLN A 104 -6.99 -11.47 15.75
C GLN A 104 -5.64 -10.88 16.15
N ASN A 105 -4.99 -11.42 17.19
CA ASN A 105 -3.68 -10.96 17.62
C ASN A 105 -2.62 -11.13 16.53
N ARG A 106 -2.71 -12.22 15.75
CA ARG A 106 -1.83 -12.44 14.58
C ARG A 106 -2.14 -11.48 13.44
N GLN A 107 -3.40 -11.24 13.11
CA GLN A 107 -3.79 -10.28 12.08
C GLN A 107 -3.32 -8.87 12.47
N ALA A 108 -3.54 -8.44 13.71
CA ALA A 108 -3.07 -7.15 14.20
C ALA A 108 -1.53 -7.00 14.16
N ALA A 109 -0.79 -8.10 14.37
CA ALA A 109 0.66 -8.09 14.22
C ALA A 109 1.09 -7.89 12.76
N LYS A 110 0.40 -8.54 11.80
CA LYS A 110 0.61 -8.32 10.35
C LYS A 110 0.28 -6.88 9.97
N ASP A 111 -0.90 -6.40 10.35
CA ASP A 111 -1.36 -5.03 10.04
C ASP A 111 -0.39 -3.97 10.59
N ARG A 112 0.22 -4.21 11.76
CA ARG A 112 1.23 -3.32 12.35
C ARG A 112 2.53 -3.31 11.55
N LEU A 113 2.98 -4.46 11.04
CA LEU A 113 4.18 -4.55 10.21
C LEU A 113 3.97 -3.85 8.88
N ASP A 114 2.83 -4.07 8.24
CA ASP A 114 2.46 -3.42 6.99
C ASP A 114 2.39 -1.89 7.17
N ALA A 115 1.73 -1.41 8.23
CA ALA A 115 1.68 0.01 8.54
C ALA A 115 3.08 0.63 8.79
N HIS A 116 4.00 -0.12 9.40
CA HIS A 116 5.38 0.33 9.60
C HIS A 116 6.14 0.41 8.28
N GLN A 117 5.98 -0.58 7.41
CA GLN A 117 6.59 -0.58 6.09
C GLN A 117 6.09 0.58 5.23
N ASP A 118 4.77 0.80 5.20
CA ASP A 118 4.16 1.92 4.50
C ASP A 118 4.69 3.26 4.99
N PHE A 119 4.87 3.41 6.31
CA PHE A 119 5.48 4.60 6.89
C PHE A 119 6.92 4.82 6.41
N VAL A 120 7.74 3.77 6.35
CA VAL A 120 9.13 3.86 5.87
C VAL A 120 9.19 4.20 4.37
N ILE A 121 8.34 3.58 3.56
CA ILE A 121 8.23 3.88 2.12
C ILE A 121 7.82 5.34 1.93
N ASN A 122 6.85 5.82 2.69
CA ASN A 122 6.37 7.19 2.58
C ASN A 122 7.46 8.21 2.94
N GLN A 123 8.22 7.98 4.04
CA GLN A 123 9.36 8.85 4.38
C GLN A 123 10.43 8.84 3.28
N LYS A 124 10.71 7.68 2.69
CA LYS A 124 11.68 7.58 1.59
C LYS A 124 11.19 8.32 0.35
N ALA A 125 9.90 8.22 0.04
CA ALA A 125 9.29 8.96 -1.07
C ALA A 125 9.35 10.49 -0.83
N GLU A 126 9.13 10.94 0.40
CA GLU A 126 9.28 12.36 0.76
C GLU A 126 10.72 12.86 0.52
N GLU A 127 11.72 12.08 0.91
CA GLU A 127 13.13 12.41 0.68
C GLU A 127 13.48 12.44 -0.82
N GLU A 128 13.01 11.45 -1.59
CA GLU A 128 13.21 11.41 -3.04
C GLU A 128 12.57 12.61 -3.74
N ILE A 129 11.37 13.02 -3.32
CA ILE A 129 10.70 14.23 -3.81
C ILE A 129 11.51 15.49 -3.48
N ARG A 130 12.07 15.56 -2.26
CA ARG A 130 12.91 16.69 -1.82
C ARG A 130 14.15 16.84 -2.71
N VAL A 131 14.83 15.73 -2.98
CA VAL A 131 15.99 15.69 -3.89
C VAL A 131 15.62 16.14 -5.31
N ILE A 132 14.45 15.73 -5.81
CA ILE A 132 13.95 16.17 -7.12
C ILE A 132 13.70 17.69 -7.10
N MET A 133 13.11 18.22 -6.03
CA MET A 133 12.82 19.65 -5.88
C MET A 133 14.11 20.48 -5.87
N ASP A 134 15.12 20.06 -5.10
CA ASP A 134 16.44 20.71 -5.06
C ASP A 134 17.11 20.70 -6.46
N HIS A 135 16.96 19.61 -7.21
CA HIS A 135 17.50 19.53 -8.56
C HIS A 135 16.78 20.46 -9.54
N LEU A 136 15.45 20.58 -9.43
CA LEU A 136 14.66 21.51 -10.25
C LEU A 136 15.04 22.97 -9.95
N GLU A 137 15.20 23.33 -8.68
CA GLU A 137 15.65 24.69 -8.30
C GLU A 137 17.04 25.01 -8.89
N ALA A 138 17.96 24.05 -8.86
CA ALA A 138 19.28 24.21 -9.48
C ALA A 138 19.19 24.38 -11.01
N GLN A 139 18.28 23.66 -11.68
CA GLN A 139 18.03 23.82 -13.12
C GLN A 139 17.45 25.22 -13.43
N ASP A 140 16.49 25.69 -12.65
CA ASP A 140 15.89 27.02 -12.83
C ASP A 140 16.95 28.13 -12.73
N GLN A 141 17.87 28.05 -11.76
CA GLN A 141 18.97 29.00 -11.64
C GLN A 141 19.91 28.96 -12.86
N ALA A 142 20.21 27.78 -13.39
CA ALA A 142 21.03 27.64 -14.60
C ALA A 142 20.34 28.25 -15.83
N ILE A 143 19.03 28.04 -15.97
CA ILE A 143 18.23 28.63 -17.05
C ILE A 143 18.26 30.16 -16.97
N ILE A 144 18.10 30.74 -15.77
CA ILE A 144 18.17 32.19 -15.57
C ILE A 144 19.54 32.75 -15.97
N GLN A 145 20.64 32.08 -15.59
CA GLN A 145 21.99 32.50 -15.97
C GLN A 145 22.21 32.45 -17.49
N ILE A 146 21.74 31.39 -18.15
CA ILE A 146 21.80 31.28 -19.61
C ILE A 146 20.97 32.39 -20.28
N HIS A 147 19.78 32.69 -19.76
CA HIS A 147 18.94 33.77 -20.26
C HIS A 147 19.64 35.14 -20.15
N GLN A 148 20.30 35.42 -19.02
CA GLN A 148 21.07 36.66 -18.84
C GLN A 148 22.28 36.74 -19.78
N LEU A 149 23.00 35.63 -20.00
CA LEU A 149 24.09 35.55 -20.97
C LEU A 149 23.59 35.82 -22.40
N LEU A 150 22.43 35.27 -22.77
CA LEU A 150 21.81 35.53 -24.07
C LEU A 150 21.46 37.00 -24.26
N LEU A 151 20.88 37.66 -23.23
CA LEU A 151 20.60 39.09 -23.28
C LEU A 151 21.87 39.95 -23.38
N ALA A 152 22.95 39.56 -22.69
CA ALA A 152 24.23 40.27 -22.75
C ALA A 152 24.94 40.09 -24.11
N LEU A 153 24.74 38.94 -24.76
CA LEU A 153 25.27 38.64 -26.09
C LEU A 153 24.35 39.11 -27.22
N GLN A 154 23.11 39.50 -26.92
CA GLN A 154 22.24 40.14 -27.87
C GLN A 154 22.92 41.47 -28.23
N PRO A 155 23.48 41.61 -29.45
CA PRO A 155 24.08 42.88 -29.82
C PRO A 155 22.99 43.92 -29.61
N HIS A 156 23.32 45.02 -28.91
CA HIS A 156 22.47 46.19 -28.91
C HIS A 156 22.06 46.41 -30.37
N GLN A 157 20.82 46.08 -30.74
CA GLN A 157 20.22 46.76 -31.87
C GLN A 157 20.28 48.20 -31.39
N PRO A 158 21.17 49.03 -31.96
CA PRO A 158 21.09 50.45 -31.68
C PRO A 158 19.64 50.76 -32.01
N ALA A 159 18.91 51.36 -31.07
CA ALA A 159 17.66 52.00 -31.41
C ALA A 159 17.92 52.67 -32.75
N GLU A 160 17.21 52.24 -33.81
CA GLU A 160 17.26 52.92 -35.10
C GLU A 160 17.14 54.39 -34.71
N THR A 161 18.25 55.10 -34.86
CA THR A 161 18.23 56.55 -34.93
C THR A 161 17.40 56.77 -36.17
N VAL A 162 16.09 56.85 -35.96
CA VAL A 162 15.16 57.45 -36.90
C VAL A 162 15.75 58.84 -37.07
N ASP A 163 16.59 58.94 -38.09
CA ASP A 163 17.17 60.17 -38.56
C ASP A 163 15.98 61.09 -38.79
N GLN A 164 15.73 61.99 -37.84
CA GLN A 164 14.98 63.21 -38.11
C GLN A 164 15.85 63.99 -39.09
N GLU A 165 15.64 63.70 -40.37
CA GLU A 165 16.06 64.51 -41.50
C GLU A 165 15.64 65.97 -41.23
N PRO A 166 16.57 66.94 -41.15
CA PRO A 166 16.20 68.35 -41.10
C PRO A 166 15.86 68.78 -42.53
N ASN A 167 14.57 68.80 -42.86
CA ASN A 167 14.07 69.37 -44.11
C ASN A 167 13.07 70.48 -43.74
N SER A 168 13.56 71.73 -43.72
CA SER A 168 13.28 72.81 -44.69
C SER A 168 11.83 73.29 -44.70
#